data_AF-A0A7S1RPJ3-F1
#
_entry.id   AF-A0A7S1RPJ3-F1
#
_cell.length_a   1.000
_cell.length_b   1.000
_cell.length_c   1.000
_cell.angle_alpha   90.00
_cell.angle_beta   90.00
_cell.angle_gamma   90.00
#
_symmetry.space_group_name_H-M   'P 1'
#
loop_
_entity.id
_entity.type
_entity.pdbx_description
1 polymer ?
#
loop_
_entity_poly.entity_id
_entity_poly.type
_entity_poly.pdbx_seq_one_letter_code
_entity_poly.pdbx_strand_id
1 'polypeptide(L)'
;VNEVVGADVYGSPFAVALAQADRVLLVVDEAVEPLGRSWCCFELFLSVVQQKRLDIRTHNTNLQLYQAVQSRVAEMDIRSCSASSEQDHQRIMRAVRGKEDVVNVRVRQQVEETVHFLSSYVP
;
A
#
# COMPACT_ATOMS: atom_id res chain seq x y z
N VAL A 1 10.06 -18.48 25.50
CA VAL A 1 8.76 -18.15 24.87
C VAL A 1 9.06 -17.88 23.41
N ASN A 2 8.59 -18.74 22.49
CA ASN A 2 8.78 -18.51 21.05
C ASN A 2 7.78 -17.43 20.64
N GLU A 3 8.27 -16.21 20.44
CA GLU A 3 7.46 -15.12 19.92
C GLU A 3 7.14 -15.42 18.45
N VAL A 4 5.85 -15.59 18.14
CA VAL A 4 5.42 -15.83 16.76
C VAL A 4 5.52 -14.49 16.03
N VAL A 5 6.55 -14.36 15.19
CA VAL A 5 6.75 -13.20 14.31
C VAL A 5 5.45 -12.96 13.51
N GLY A 6 4.90 -11.74 13.59
CA GLY A 6 3.66 -11.36 12.90
C GLY A 6 2.34 -11.76 13.58
N ALA A 7 2.36 -12.15 14.86
CA ALA A 7 1.13 -12.27 15.66
C ALA A 7 0.40 -10.92 15.80
N ASP A 8 1.18 -9.84 15.93
CA ASP A 8 0.73 -8.46 15.77
C ASP A 8 1.25 -7.93 14.43
N VAL A 9 0.37 -7.41 13.58
CA VAL A 9 0.75 -6.85 12.28
C VAL A 9 1.63 -5.61 12.41
N TYR A 10 1.50 -4.86 13.52
CA TYR A 10 2.36 -3.70 13.81
C TYR A 10 3.76 -4.13 14.28
N GLY A 11 3.90 -5.35 14.80
CA GLY A 11 5.18 -5.99 15.13
C GLY A 11 5.76 -6.84 14.00
N SER A 12 5.15 -6.82 12.81
CA SER A 12 5.68 -7.53 11.65
C SER A 12 7.04 -6.95 11.22
N PRO A 13 7.92 -7.76 10.61
CA PRO A 13 9.20 -7.25 10.09
C PRO A 13 9.03 -6.05 9.14
N PHE A 14 7.97 -6.04 8.34
CA PHE A 14 7.63 -4.94 7.44
C PHE A 14 7.25 -3.68 8.20
N ALA A 15 6.36 -3.76 9.20
CA ALA A 15 5.96 -2.61 9.99
C ALA A 15 7.12 -2.02 10.79
N VAL A 16 8.00 -2.87 11.35
CA VAL A 16 9.22 -2.45 12.05
C VAL A 16 10.19 -1.76 11.10
N ALA A 17 10.41 -2.33 9.90
CA ALA A 17 11.26 -1.70 8.89
C ALA A 17 10.70 -0.37 8.41
N LEU A 18 9.39 -0.29 8.14
CA LEU A 18 8.71 0.92 7.70
C LEU A 18 8.80 2.03 8.76
N ALA A 19 8.71 1.69 10.05
CA ALA A 19 8.88 2.65 11.14
C ALA A 19 10.24 3.38 11.09
N GLN A 20 11.30 2.66 10.73
CA GLN A 20 12.66 3.18 10.65
C GLN A 20 13.00 3.82 9.29
N ALA A 21 12.20 3.57 8.25
CA ALA A 21 12.45 4.09 6.92
C ALA A 21 12.02 5.57 6.79
N ASP A 22 12.77 6.38 6.05
CA ASP A 22 12.37 7.75 5.73
C ASP A 22 11.32 7.82 4.62
N ARG A 23 11.28 6.80 3.76
CA ARG A 23 10.47 6.74 2.55
C ARG A 23 9.95 5.34 2.27
N VAL A 24 8.84 5.28 1.55
CA VAL A 24 8.26 4.06 1.00
C VAL A 24 8.35 4.12 -0.52
N LEU A 25 8.82 3.03 -1.12
CA LEU A 25 8.86 2.86 -2.57
C LEU A 25 7.84 1.81 -2.98
N LEU A 26 6.77 2.23 -3.65
CA LEU A 26 5.82 1.31 -4.26
C LEU A 26 6.27 1.00 -5.69
N VAL A 27 6.78 -0.21 -5.89
CA VAL A 27 7.12 -0.72 -7.21
C VAL A 27 5.91 -1.45 -7.77
N VAL A 28 5.40 -0.99 -8.91
CA VAL A 28 4.24 -1.59 -9.59
C VAL A 28 4.68 -2.23 -10.91
N ASP A 29 4.07 -3.36 -11.21
CA ASP A 29 4.13 -4.03 -12.51
C ASP A 29 2.93 -3.61 -13.38
N GLU A 30 2.84 -4.16 -14.59
CA GLU A 30 1.77 -3.89 -15.55
C GLU A 30 0.38 -4.29 -15.05
N ALA A 31 0.32 -5.28 -14.14
CA ALA A 31 -0.92 -5.73 -13.53
C ALA A 31 -1.37 -4.85 -12.36
N VAL A 32 -0.49 -3.96 -11.87
CA VAL A 32 -0.70 -3.14 -10.67
C VAL A 32 -1.10 -4.02 -9.48
N GLU A 33 -0.54 -5.23 -9.43
CA GLU A 33 -0.91 -6.25 -8.43
C GLU A 33 -0.73 -5.77 -6.98
N PRO A 34 0.31 -4.99 -6.62
CA PRO A 34 0.51 -4.54 -5.24
C PRO A 34 -0.72 -3.85 -4.61
N LEU A 35 -1.50 -3.10 -5.40
CA LEU A 35 -2.72 -2.44 -4.90
C LEU A 35 -3.89 -3.41 -4.64
N GLY A 36 -3.77 -4.66 -5.05
CA GLY A 36 -4.70 -5.74 -4.69
C GLY A 36 -4.29 -6.53 -3.44
N ARG A 37 -3.08 -6.29 -2.90
CA ARG A 37 -2.51 -7.12 -1.82
C ARG A 37 -2.73 -6.47 -0.46
N SER A 38 -3.27 -7.25 0.47
CA SER A 38 -3.64 -6.79 1.82
C SER A 38 -2.44 -6.20 2.57
N TRP A 39 -1.29 -6.88 2.50
CA TRP A 39 -0.05 -6.40 3.12
C TRP A 39 0.42 -5.07 2.54
N CYS A 40 0.46 -4.93 1.21
CA CYS A 40 0.86 -3.69 0.55
C CYS A 40 -0.08 -2.53 0.91
N CYS A 41 -1.39 -2.77 0.94
CA CYS A 41 -2.37 -1.74 1.32
C CYS A 41 -2.21 -1.34 2.80
N PHE A 42 -1.93 -2.30 3.68
CA PHE A 42 -1.63 -2.04 5.08
C PHE A 42 -0.33 -1.23 5.25
N GLU A 43 0.73 -1.57 4.53
CA GLU A 43 2.00 -0.82 4.53
C GLU A 43 1.82 0.61 4.01
N LEU A 44 1.07 0.80 2.92
CA LEU A 44 0.74 2.13 2.42
C LEU A 44 -0.03 2.93 3.47
N PHE A 45 -1.01 2.32 4.13
CA PHE A 45 -1.71 2.96 5.25
C PHE A 45 -0.77 3.36 6.39
N LEU A 46 0.12 2.48 6.82
CA LEU A 46 1.12 2.81 7.84
C LEU A 46 2.01 3.97 7.39
N SER A 47 2.39 4.00 6.11
CA SER A 47 3.16 5.10 5.53
C SER A 47 2.44 6.45 5.65
N VAL A 48 1.12 6.49 5.43
CA VAL A 48 0.30 7.70 5.62
C VAL A 48 0.29 8.10 7.09
N VAL A 49 -0.04 7.15 7.98
CA VAL A 49 -0.16 7.43 9.42
C VAL A 49 1.14 7.97 10.00
N GLN A 50 2.27 7.45 9.51
CA GLN A 50 3.61 7.88 9.93
C GLN A 50 4.18 9.01 9.07
N GLN A 51 3.38 9.62 8.18
CA GLN A 51 3.76 10.73 7.31
C GLN A 51 5.03 10.46 6.49
N LYS A 52 5.21 9.22 6.05
CA LYS A 52 6.33 8.82 5.18
C LYS A 52 6.08 9.32 3.77
N ARG A 53 7.15 9.71 3.09
CA ARG A 53 7.09 10.03 1.66
C ARG A 53 6.92 8.75 0.86
N LEU A 54 5.93 8.73 -0.04
CA LEU A 54 5.72 7.67 -1.01
C LEU A 54 6.33 8.06 -2.35
N ASP A 55 7.15 7.21 -2.93
CA ASP A 55 7.58 7.30 -4.32
C ASP A 55 7.02 6.07 -5.07
N ILE A 56 6.53 6.26 -6.31
CA ILE A 56 6.04 5.17 -7.16
C ILE A 56 7.01 4.95 -8.31
N ARG A 57 7.33 3.69 -8.59
CA ARG A 57 8.19 3.28 -9.71
C ARG A 57 7.62 2.08 -10.44
N THR A 58 7.95 2.00 -11.71
CA THR A 58 7.61 0.91 -12.62
C THR A 58 8.84 0.62 -13.49
N HIS A 59 8.92 -0.58 -14.06
CA HIS A 59 9.93 -0.97 -15.04
C HIS A 59 9.88 -0.12 -16.32
N ASN A 60 8.72 0.48 -16.65
CA ASN A 60 8.58 1.37 -17.80
C ASN A 60 7.91 2.70 -17.42
N THR A 61 8.47 3.82 -17.87
CA THR A 61 7.91 5.16 -17.61
C THR A 61 6.74 5.48 -18.56
N ASN A 62 5.85 4.51 -18.80
CA ASN A 62 4.71 4.68 -19.71
C ASN A 62 3.55 5.36 -18.98
N LEU A 63 3.02 6.44 -19.57
CA LEU A 63 1.84 7.15 -19.07
C LEU A 63 0.63 6.21 -18.86
N GLN A 64 0.45 5.21 -19.72
CA GLN A 64 -0.64 4.23 -19.60
C GLN A 64 -0.58 3.46 -18.29
N LEU A 65 0.61 3.19 -17.77
CA LEU A 65 0.77 2.47 -16.53
C LEU A 65 0.45 3.35 -15.32
N TYR A 66 0.84 4.64 -15.36
CA TYR A 66 0.40 5.60 -14.36
C TYR A 66 -1.13 5.77 -14.34
N GLN A 67 -1.77 5.77 -15.51
CA GLN A 67 -3.24 5.74 -15.62
C GLN A 67 -3.82 4.45 -15.05
N ALA A 68 -3.21 3.29 -15.29
CA ALA A 68 -3.64 2.03 -14.70
C ALA A 68 -3.54 2.03 -13.16
N VAL A 69 -2.45 2.61 -12.61
CA VAL A 69 -2.30 2.82 -11.16
C VAL A 69 -3.43 3.71 -10.62
N GLN A 70 -3.72 4.81 -11.31
CA GLN A 70 -4.79 5.73 -10.92
C GLN A 70 -6.17 5.05 -10.92
N SER A 71 -6.50 4.33 -12.00
CA SER A 71 -7.76 3.58 -12.08
C SER A 71 -7.86 2.51 -10.99
N ARG A 72 -6.76 1.77 -10.75
CA ARG A 72 -6.75 0.70 -9.75
C ARG A 72 -6.90 1.24 -8.34
N VAL A 73 -6.28 2.37 -8.02
CA VAL A 73 -6.38 2.95 -6.69
C VAL A 73 -7.77 3.53 -6.43
N ALA A 74 -8.41 4.14 -7.43
CA ALA A 74 -9.78 4.66 -7.31
C ALA A 74 -10.79 3.59 -6.88
N GLU A 75 -10.62 2.36 -7.38
CA GLU A 75 -11.44 1.19 -7.05
C GLU A 75 -10.97 0.42 -5.81
N MET A 76 -9.81 0.76 -5.24
CA MET A 76 -9.19 0.00 -4.15
C MET A 76 -10.06 0.03 -2.89
N ASP A 77 -10.47 -1.14 -2.40
CA ASP A 77 -11.01 -1.31 -1.04
C ASP A 77 -10.20 -2.38 -0.32
N ILE A 78 -9.61 -2.02 0.82
CA ILE A 78 -8.81 -2.93 1.65
C ILE A 78 -9.58 -4.20 2.04
N ARG A 79 -10.91 -4.12 2.16
CA ARG A 79 -11.78 -5.27 2.47
C ARG A 79 -11.84 -6.30 1.34
N SER A 80 -11.54 -5.88 0.11
CA SER A 80 -11.52 -6.73 -1.10
C SER A 80 -10.12 -7.19 -1.50
N CYS A 81 -9.09 -6.72 -0.80
CA CYS A 81 -7.72 -7.14 -1.06
C CYS A 81 -7.50 -8.61 -0.70
N SER A 82 -6.52 -9.24 -1.34
CA SER A 82 -6.17 -10.64 -1.11
C SER A 82 -4.87 -10.78 -0.32
N ALA A 83 -4.66 -11.94 0.27
CA ALA A 83 -3.36 -12.38 0.76
C ALA A 83 -3.20 -13.86 0.44
N SER A 84 -1.97 -14.34 0.25
CA SER A 84 -1.69 -15.76 0.06
C SER A 84 -1.99 -16.58 1.33
N SER A 85 -2.02 -15.94 2.48
CA SER A 85 -2.42 -16.50 3.77
C SER A 85 -3.72 -15.84 4.24
N GLU A 86 -4.79 -16.62 4.32
CA GLU A 86 -6.07 -16.18 4.89
C GLU A 86 -5.90 -15.71 6.35
N GLN A 87 -4.99 -16.34 7.09
CA GLN A 87 -4.67 -15.93 8.46
C GLN A 87 -4.08 -14.52 8.50
N ASP A 88 -3.20 -14.17 7.56
CA ASP A 88 -2.63 -12.82 7.49
C ASP A 88 -3.68 -11.80 7.09
N HIS A 89 -4.52 -12.13 6.10
CA HIS A 89 -5.63 -11.28 5.70
C HIS A 89 -6.53 -10.95 6.90
N GLN A 90 -6.93 -11.95 7.68
CA GLN A 90 -7.74 -11.75 8.88
C GLN A 90 -7.05 -10.91 9.95
N ARG A 91 -5.73 -11.08 10.13
CA ARG A 91 -4.94 -10.26 11.08
C ARG A 91 -4.92 -8.79 10.65
N ILE A 92 -4.68 -8.52 9.37
CA ILE A 92 -4.70 -7.17 8.81
C ILE A 92 -6.09 -6.56 8.96
N MET A 93 -7.15 -7.28 8.53
CA MET A 93 -8.53 -6.79 8.65
C MET A 93 -8.91 -6.49 10.10
N ARG A 94 -8.45 -7.30 11.06
CA ARG A 94 -8.65 -7.02 12.49
C ARG A 94 -7.93 -5.74 12.93
N ALA A 95 -6.72 -5.50 12.44
CA ALA A 95 -5.91 -4.33 12.80
C ALA A 95 -6.45 -3.02 12.21
N VAL A 96 -7.10 -3.09 11.04
CA VAL A 96 -7.74 -1.93 10.39
C VAL A 96 -9.24 -1.82 10.67
N ARG A 97 -9.79 -2.69 11.52
CA ARG A 97 -11.23 -2.73 11.83
C ARG A 97 -11.74 -1.37 12.34
N GLY A 98 -12.78 -0.86 11.72
CA GLY A 98 -13.36 0.47 12.02
C GLY A 98 -12.55 1.64 11.45
N LYS A 99 -11.47 1.37 10.72
CA LYS A 99 -10.62 2.36 10.04
C LYS A 99 -10.51 2.07 8.54
N GLU A 100 -11.25 1.11 8.01
CA GLU A 100 -11.11 0.64 6.62
C GLU A 100 -11.37 1.78 5.63
N ASP A 101 -12.39 2.60 5.85
CA ASP A 101 -12.67 3.75 4.98
C ASP A 101 -11.58 4.82 5.08
N VAL A 102 -10.99 4.99 6.27
CA VAL A 102 -9.84 5.88 6.47
C VAL A 102 -8.64 5.35 5.70
N VAL A 103 -8.36 4.04 5.76
CA VAL A 103 -7.29 3.40 4.98
C VAL A 103 -7.53 3.64 3.49
N ASN A 104 -8.73 3.34 3.00
CA ASN A 104 -9.09 3.47 1.60
C ASN A 104 -8.89 4.90 1.09
N VAL A 105 -9.44 5.89 1.79
CA VAL A 105 -9.31 7.31 1.41
C VAL A 105 -7.85 7.77 1.44
N ARG A 106 -7.11 7.40 2.49
CA ARG A 106 -5.74 7.89 2.68
C ARG A 106 -4.75 7.29 1.68
N VAL A 107 -4.86 5.99 1.41
CA VAL A 107 -4.01 5.33 0.41
C VAL A 107 -4.32 5.89 -0.98
N ARG A 108 -5.61 6.07 -1.33
CA ARG A 108 -6.03 6.72 -2.59
C ARG A 108 -5.39 8.09 -2.76
N GLN A 109 -5.57 8.98 -1.77
CA GLN A 109 -5.01 10.33 -1.81
C GLN A 109 -3.50 10.34 -2.03
N GLN A 110 -2.75 9.56 -1.23
CA GLN A 110 -1.29 9.54 -1.31
C GLN A 110 -0.78 9.02 -2.67
N VAL A 111 -1.43 7.98 -3.20
CA VAL A 111 -1.08 7.40 -4.51
C VAL A 111 -1.47 8.36 -5.64
N GLU A 112 -2.66 8.96 -5.60
CA GLU A 112 -3.13 9.92 -6.61
C GLU A 112 -2.24 11.16 -6.67
N GLU A 113 -1.85 11.73 -5.54
CA GLU A 113 -0.91 12.85 -5.46
C GLU A 113 0.43 12.49 -6.09
N THR A 114 0.95 11.30 -5.78
CA THR A 114 2.23 10.81 -6.32
C THR A 114 2.15 10.56 -7.82
N VAL A 115 1.07 9.94 -8.31
CA VAL A 115 0.85 9.68 -9.74
C VAL A 115 0.68 10.97 -10.51
N HIS A 116 -0.13 11.91 -10.02
CA HIS A 116 -0.33 13.21 -10.65
C HIS A 116 1.01 13.95 -10.78
N PHE A 117 1.80 14.01 -9.69
CA PHE A 117 3.14 14.57 -9.71
C PHE A 117 4.00 13.93 -10.80
N LEU A 118 4.10 12.60 -10.85
CA LEU A 118 4.94 11.91 -11.83
C LEU A 118 4.47 12.11 -13.28
N SER A 119 3.16 12.08 -13.52
CA SER A 119 2.57 12.26 -14.85
C SER A 119 2.87 13.64 -15.46
N SER A 120 3.08 14.67 -14.64
CA SER A 120 3.47 16.01 -15.09
C SER A 120 4.90 16.09 -15.66
N TYR A 121 5.72 15.05 -15.44
CA TYR A 121 7.10 14.95 -15.94
C TYR A 121 7.29 13.87 -17.01
N VAL A 122 6.23 13.15 -17.39
CA VAL A 122 6.26 12.23 -18.53
C VAL A 122 5.92 13.05 -19.79
N PRO A 123 6.86 13.18 -20.75
CA PRO A 123 6.66 13.99 -21.96
C PRO A 123 5.61 13.44 -22.92
#